data_AF-A0A3N0ZIF8-F1
#
_entry.id   AF-A0A3N0ZIF8-F1
#
_cell.length_a   1.000
_cell.length_b   1.000
_cell.length_c   1.000
_cell.angle_alpha   90.00
_cell.angle_beta   90.00
_cell.angle_gamma   90.00
#
_symmetry.space_group_name_H-M   'P 1'
#
loop_
_entity.id
_entity.type
_entity.pdbx_description
1 polymer ?
#
loop_
_entity_poly.entity_id
_entity_poly.type
_entity_poly.pdbx_seq_one_letter_code
_entity_poly.pdbx_strand_id
1 'polypeptide(L)'
;KIALRCQIILLDDAVTGKFRKLTKPMALDLVQKGHTLVVRAENGAIFFVYNEDKTIANEKLARFAANDFIGILGKTRYEYGLNFIFARYIESSD
;
A
#
# COMPACT_ATOMS: atom_id res chain seq x y z
N LYS A 1 5.15 -14.08 -9.23
CA LYS A 1 4.88 -12.64 -9.45
C LYS A 1 3.39 -12.44 -9.17
N ILE A 2 3.02 -11.52 -8.29
CA ILE A 2 1.60 -11.16 -8.10
C ILE A 2 1.48 -9.71 -8.61
N ALA A 3 0.72 -9.52 -9.67
CA ALA A 3 0.28 -8.18 -10.07
C ALA A 3 -1.08 -7.96 -9.39
N LEU A 4 -1.14 -7.01 -8.45
CA LEU A 4 -2.39 -6.66 -7.78
C LEU A 4 -2.89 -5.38 -8.41
N ARG A 5 -4.08 -5.39 -9.00
CA ARG A 5 -4.76 -4.14 -9.28
C ARG A 5 -5.25 -3.57 -7.96
N CYS A 6 -4.66 -2.47 -7.54
CA CYS A 6 -4.86 -1.97 -6.19
C CYS A 6 -4.56 -0.48 -6.08
N GLN A 7 -5.23 0.13 -5.11
CA GLN A 7 -5.13 1.55 -4.80
C GLN A 7 -4.33 1.71 -3.51
N ILE A 8 -3.41 2.68 -3.50
CA ILE A 8 -2.72 3.09 -2.28
C ILE A 8 -3.62 4.06 -1.52
N ILE A 9 -3.89 3.74 -0.25
CA ILE A 9 -4.78 4.50 0.62
C ILE A 9 -4.15 4.69 2.00
N LEU A 10 -4.71 5.62 2.78
CA LEU A 10 -4.41 5.70 4.22
C LEU A 10 -5.10 4.54 4.97
N LEU A 11 -4.44 4.03 6.01
CA LEU A 11 -5.05 3.07 6.91
C LEU A 11 -6.30 3.66 7.60
N ASP A 12 -6.24 4.93 8.01
CA ASP A 12 -7.35 5.62 8.67
C ASP A 12 -8.61 5.69 7.76
N ASP A 13 -8.40 5.84 6.45
CA ASP A 13 -9.48 5.83 5.46
C ASP A 13 -10.09 4.42 5.32
N ALA A 14 -9.29 3.36 5.48
CA ALA A 14 -9.79 1.98 5.51
C ALA A 14 -10.66 1.71 6.74
N VAL A 15 -10.32 2.27 7.90
CA VAL A 15 -11.09 2.13 9.13
C VAL A 15 -12.39 2.94 9.07
N THR A 16 -12.34 4.15 8.53
CA THR A 16 -13.50 5.06 8.46
C THR A 16 -14.40 4.81 7.25
N GLY A 17 -13.94 4.06 6.26
CA GLY A 17 -14.62 3.83 4.98
C GLY A 17 -14.64 5.06 4.05
N LYS A 18 -13.91 6.13 4.39
CA LYS A 18 -13.87 7.39 3.63
C LYS A 18 -12.57 7.50 2.85
N PHE A 19 -12.55 6.92 1.66
CA PHE A 19 -11.34 6.90 0.82
C PHE A 19 -11.11 8.23 0.11
N ARG A 20 -9.99 8.90 0.39
CA ARG A 20 -9.55 10.07 -0.36
C ARG A 20 -8.61 9.68 -1.50
N LYS A 21 -8.61 10.46 -2.59
CA LYS A 21 -7.62 10.31 -3.66
C LYS A 21 -6.29 10.92 -3.19
N LEU A 22 -5.25 10.09 -3.09
CA LEU A 22 -3.90 10.53 -2.72
C LEU A 22 -3.09 10.89 -3.96
N THR A 23 -2.44 12.05 -3.94
CA THR A 23 -1.36 12.39 -4.88
C THR A 23 0.00 11.97 -4.29
N LYS A 24 1.04 11.84 -5.12
CA LYS A 24 2.41 11.52 -4.65
C LYS A 24 2.91 12.51 -3.58
N PRO A 25 2.82 13.84 -3.78
CA PRO A 25 3.27 14.80 -2.76
C PRO A 25 2.48 14.69 -1.45
N MET A 26 1.15 14.53 -1.54
CA MET A 26 0.31 14.37 -0.35
C MET A 26 0.63 13.09 0.42
N ALA A 27 0.82 11.97 -0.28
CA ALA A 27 1.17 10.70 0.34
C ALA A 27 2.52 10.77 1.07
N LEU A 28 3.52 11.42 0.46
CA LEU A 28 4.83 11.63 1.09
C LEU A 28 4.73 12.50 2.35
N ASP A 29 4.01 13.62 2.30
CA ASP A 29 3.78 14.50 3.46
C ASP A 29 3.07 13.77 4.61
N LEU A 30 2.04 12.97 4.30
CA LEU A 30 1.32 12.17 5.30
C LEU A 30 2.23 11.12 5.95
N VAL A 31 3.07 10.45 5.18
CA VAL A 31 4.05 9.48 5.71
C VAL A 31 5.06 10.16 6.63
N GLN A 32 5.55 11.35 6.26
CA GLN A 32 6.45 12.13 7.12
C GLN A 32 5.80 12.56 8.44
N LYS A 33 4.47 12.75 8.44
CA LYS A 33 3.67 13.02 9.64
C LYS A 33 3.31 11.78 10.45
N GLY A 34 3.80 10.60 10.05
CA GLY A 34 3.59 9.34 10.77
C GLY A 34 2.32 8.58 10.36
N HIS A 35 1.60 9.03 9.32
CA HIS A 35 0.46 8.27 8.83
C HIS A 35 0.90 7.01 8.08
N THR A 36 0.08 5.97 8.18
CA THR A 36 0.34 4.68 7.56
C THR A 36 -0.39 4.53 6.24
N LEU A 37 0.33 4.08 5.21
CA LEU A 37 -0.22 3.73 3.91
C LEU A 37 -0.38 2.22 3.81
N VAL A 38 -1.47 1.80 3.18
CA VAL A 38 -1.78 0.40 2.87
C VAL A 38 -2.24 0.28 1.44
N VAL A 39 -2.31 -0.96 0.97
CA VAL A 39 -2.77 -1.29 -0.37
C VAL A 39 -4.16 -1.89 -0.28
N ARG A 40 -5.12 -1.32 -1.01
CA ARG A 40 -6.48 -1.85 -1.17
C ARG A 40 -6.62 -2.50 -2.54
N ALA A 41 -6.77 -3.82 -2.57
CA ALA A 41 -7.06 -4.55 -3.80
C ALA A 41 -8.50 -4.27 -4.29
N GLU A 42 -8.76 -4.53 -5.58
CA GLU A 42 -10.11 -4.35 -6.16
C GLU A 42 -11.22 -5.12 -5.43
N ASN A 43 -10.91 -6.29 -4.88
CA ASN A 43 -11.85 -7.07 -4.08
C ASN A 43 -12.07 -6.51 -2.65
N GLY A 44 -11.51 -5.34 -2.35
CA GLY A 44 -11.63 -4.66 -1.05
C GLY A 44 -10.65 -5.14 0.01
N ALA A 45 -9.85 -6.18 -0.25
CA ALA A 45 -8.87 -6.66 0.72
C ALA A 45 -7.77 -5.61 0.97
N ILE A 46 -7.49 -5.37 2.25
CA ILE A 46 -6.44 -4.46 2.70
C ILE A 46 -5.18 -5.25 3.00
N PHE A 47 -4.06 -4.79 2.46
CA PHE A 47 -2.74 -5.37 2.63
C PHE A 47 -1.79 -4.36 3.27
N PHE A 48 -1.19 -4.76 4.39
CA PHE A 48 -0.03 -4.08 4.93
C PHE A 48 1.20 -4.46 4.14
N VAL A 49 1.93 -3.47 3.63
CA VAL A 49 3.12 -3.73 2.82
C VAL A 49 4.37 -3.44 3.65
N TYR A 50 5.22 -4.45 3.75
CA TYR A 50 6.49 -4.40 4.46
C TYR A 50 7.63 -4.59 3.47
N ASN A 51 8.77 -3.99 3.79
CA ASN A 51 10.05 -4.28 3.16
C ASN A 51 10.55 -5.68 3.56
N GLU A 52 11.58 -6.19 2.88
CA GLU A 52 12.20 -7.48 3.23
C GLU A 52 12.81 -7.49 4.65
N ASP A 53 13.24 -6.33 5.14
CA ASP A 53 13.75 -6.12 6.50
C ASP A 53 12.64 -6.02 7.57
N LYS A 54 11.37 -6.22 7.18
CA LYS A 54 10.17 -6.13 8.02
C LYS A 54 9.84 -4.71 8.53
N THR A 55 10.44 -3.68 7.98
CA THR A 55 9.96 -2.30 8.17
C THR A 55 8.77 -2.00 7.26
N ILE A 56 7.90 -1.06 7.64
CA ILE A 56 6.73 -0.71 6.82
C ILE A 56 7.18 0.01 5.55
N ALA A 57 6.61 -0.36 4.39
CA ALA A 57 7.00 0.16 3.09
C ALA A 57 6.34 1.51 2.74
N ASN A 58 5.97 2.33 3.74
CA ASN A 58 5.20 3.58 3.56
C ASN A 58 5.82 4.54 2.54
N GLU A 59 7.12 4.83 2.65
CA GLU A 59 7.79 5.73 1.70
C GLU A 59 7.83 5.17 0.28
N LYS A 60 8.01 3.85 0.14
CA LYS A 60 7.97 3.20 -1.17
C LYS A 60 6.57 3.31 -1.76
N LEU A 61 5.52 3.02 -0.99
CA LEU A 61 4.13 3.17 -1.41
C LEU A 61 3.81 4.61 -1.82
N ALA A 62 4.24 5.61 -1.04
CA ALA A 62 3.97 7.01 -1.34
C ALA A 62 4.47 7.45 -2.73
N ARG A 63 5.59 6.90 -3.21
CA ARG A 63 6.15 7.18 -4.56
C ARG A 63 5.26 6.67 -5.70
N PHE A 64 4.42 5.68 -5.43
CA PHE A 64 3.47 5.10 -6.37
C PHE A 64 2.03 5.56 -6.10
N ALA A 65 1.82 6.51 -5.19
CA ALA A 65 0.48 7.06 -4.97
C ALA A 65 -0.02 7.75 -6.25
N ALA A 66 -1.34 7.74 -6.46
CA ALA A 66 -2.03 8.16 -7.68
C ALA A 66 -1.87 7.25 -8.91
N ASN A 67 -1.03 6.20 -8.86
CA ASN A 67 -0.96 5.22 -9.93
C ASN A 67 -2.15 4.25 -9.82
N ASP A 68 -2.83 3.99 -10.93
CA ASP A 68 -4.01 3.11 -10.95
C ASP A 68 -3.62 1.63 -10.90
N PHE A 69 -2.37 1.32 -11.27
CA PHE A 69 -1.83 -0.03 -11.32
C PHE A 69 -0.46 -0.09 -10.66
N ILE A 70 -0.33 -0.90 -9.60
CA ILE A 70 0.95 -1.21 -8.98
C ILE A 70 1.19 -2.73 -8.95
N GLY A 71 2.31 -3.17 -9.50
CA GLY A 71 2.78 -4.54 -9.34
C GLY A 71 3.57 -4.67 -8.05
N ILE A 72 3.22 -5.62 -7.18
CA ILE A 72 4.00 -5.89 -5.96
C ILE A 72 4.52 -7.32 -6.00
N LEU A 73 5.83 -7.45 -6.24
CA LEU A 73 6.50 -8.74 -6.16
C LEU A 73 6.93 -9.00 -4.72
N GLY A 74 6.24 -9.92 -4.05
CA GLY A 74 6.50 -10.24 -2.65
C GLY A 74 6.02 -11.63 -2.24
N LYS A 75 6.09 -11.90 -0.94
CA LYS A 75 5.41 -13.02 -0.29
C LYS A 75 4.18 -12.48 0.44
N THR A 76 3.02 -13.08 0.21
CA THR A 76 1.81 -12.78 0.97
C THR A 76 1.74 -13.65 2.21
N ARG A 77 1.19 -13.11 3.30
CA ARG A 77 0.83 -13.86 4.50
C ARG A 77 -0.48 -13.36 5.06
N TYR A 78 -1.25 -14.27 5.67
CA TYR A 78 -2.45 -13.94 6.41
C TYR A 78 -2.26 -14.37 7.85
N GLU A 79 -2.21 -13.41 8.76
CA GLU A 79 -1.94 -13.64 10.19
C GLU A 79 -2.83 -12.69 11.01
N TYR A 80 -3.40 -13.16 12.11
CA TYR A 80 -4.24 -12.34 13.01
C TYR A 80 -5.40 -11.59 12.33
N GLY A 81 -5.97 -12.15 11.25
CA GLY A 81 -7.06 -11.50 10.51
C GLY A 81 -6.62 -10.43 9.50
N LEU A 82 -5.31 -10.23 9.33
CA LEU A 82 -4.75 -9.19 8.47
C LEU A 82 -3.97 -9.80 7.31
N ASN A 83 -4.02 -9.15 6.14
CA ASN A 83 -3.18 -9.52 5.01
C ASN A 83 -1.89 -8.71 5.01
N PHE A 84 -0.77 -9.40 4.82
CA PHE A 84 0.58 -8.84 4.76
C PHE A 84 1.20 -9.14 3.40
N ILE A 85 1.95 -8.18 2.87
CA ILE A 85 2.83 -8.36 1.73
C ILE A 85 4.24 -7.98 2.15
N PHE A 86 5.16 -8.94 2.13
CA PHE A 86 6.59 -8.67 2.25
C PHE A 86 7.14 -8.45 0.84
N ALA A 87 7.20 -7.17 0.45
CA ALA A 87 7.55 -6.70 -0.87
C ALA A 87 9.06 -6.69 -1.08
N ARG A 88 9.50 -7.35 -2.15
CA ARG A 88 10.88 -7.25 -2.67
C ARG A 88 10.98 -6.12 -3.68
N TYR A 89 10.00 -6.04 -4.57
CA TYR A 89 9.89 -5.00 -5.59
C TYR A 89 8.47 -4.46 -5.67
N ILE A 90 8.36 -3.13 -5.86
CA ILE A 90 7.13 -2.46 -6.22
C ILE A 90 7.40 -1.80 -7.57
N GLU A 91 6.61 -2.14 -8.58
CA GLU A 91 6.66 -1.57 -9.92
C GLU A 91 5.31 -0.91 -10.22
N SER A 92 5.32 0.04 -11.14
CA SER A 92 4.09 0.56 -11.73
C SER A 92 4.12 0.32 -13.22
N SER A 93 2.96 0.04 -13.78
CA SER A 93 2.74 0.09 -15.22
C SER A 93 1.67 1.16 -15.44
N ASP A 94 2.10 2.42 -15.45
CA ASP A 94 1.29 3.50 -16.03
C ASP A 94 1.56 3.55 -17.54
#